data_AF-A0AA38NPP6-F1
#
_entry.id   AF-A0AA38NPP6-F1
#
_cell.length_a   1.000
_cell.length_b   1.000
_cell.length_c   1.000
_cell.angle_alpha   90.00
_cell.angle_beta   90.00
_cell.angle_gamma   90.00
#
_symmetry.space_group_name_H-M   'P 1'
#
loop_
_entity.id
_entity.type
_entity.pdbx_description
1 polymer ?
#
loop_
_entity_poly.entity_id
_entity_poly.type
_entity_poly.pdbx_seq_one_letter_code
_entity_poly.pdbx_strand_id
1 'polypeptide(L)'
;MEAIHYWWAHVRDQIEKQKPEIRDRLNYPAILLVHPGSHLSVAVAAFTDVMNVETLATIPLHVHSTNVSEVLAGERFIYALRTTLQRLHDFYGAANNLPPRQVEYPFRNYIVQNEAKLAFEYIRQVPDKRVFHASLEDGTPLFIKFSRRYGEVTHHAAHDVGLAPRLLSVENVHGWYVVAMEDLSKDYITLAEISDDSYLSLLPEVHEAVCKLHARGHVHGDIRPVNILVKKPDVETAKPRIVFVDWDWSGESGKVCYPHSMNPGYGIILL
;
A
#
# COMPACT_ATOMS: atom_id res chain seq x y z
N MET A 1 -6.77 12.27 -24.38
CA MET A 1 -5.32 11.98 -24.50
C MET A 1 -4.46 13.24 -24.59
N GLU A 2 -4.87 14.27 -25.35
CA GLU A 2 -4.08 15.50 -25.51
C GLU A 2 -3.78 16.25 -24.20
N ALA A 3 -4.76 16.38 -23.29
CA ALA A 3 -4.55 17.09 -22.01
C ALA A 3 -3.42 16.48 -21.14
N ILE A 4 -3.31 15.14 -21.13
CA ILE A 4 -2.24 14.43 -20.40
C ILE A 4 -0.89 14.71 -21.06
N HIS A 5 -0.84 14.72 -22.41
CA HIS A 5 0.37 15.02 -23.16
C HIS A 5 0.88 16.45 -22.90
N TYR A 6 -0.02 17.44 -22.89
CA TYR A 6 0.35 18.83 -22.58
C TYR A 6 0.84 19.01 -21.14
N TRP A 7 0.13 18.40 -20.18
CA TRP A 7 0.59 18.42 -18.79
C TRP A 7 1.96 17.75 -18.65
N TRP A 8 2.19 16.61 -19.31
CA TRP A 8 3.49 15.94 -19.31
C TRP A 8 4.62 16.81 -19.86
N ALA A 9 4.40 17.46 -21.01
CA ALA A 9 5.37 18.36 -21.60
C ALA A 9 5.70 19.53 -20.66
N HIS A 10 4.70 20.05 -19.95
CA HIS A 10 4.88 21.07 -18.93
C HIS A 10 5.69 20.56 -17.72
N VAL A 11 5.37 19.39 -17.17
CA VAL A 11 6.11 18.79 -16.05
C VAL A 11 7.59 18.65 -16.41
N ARG A 12 7.90 18.13 -17.60
CA ARG A 12 9.29 17.99 -18.08
C ARG A 12 10.02 19.33 -18.11
N ASP A 13 9.41 20.36 -18.71
CA ASP A 13 9.99 21.71 -18.79
C ASP A 13 10.19 22.33 -17.39
N GLN A 14 9.29 22.09 -16.45
CA GLN A 14 9.43 22.58 -15.08
C GLN A 14 10.54 21.84 -14.33
N ILE A 15 10.64 20.52 -14.46
CA ILE A 15 11.71 19.72 -13.84
C ILE A 15 13.09 20.22 -14.28
N GLU A 16 13.27 20.51 -15.57
CA GLU A 16 14.54 21.03 -16.13
C GLU A 16 14.92 22.41 -15.57
N LYS A 17 13.94 23.21 -15.16
CA LYS A 17 14.13 24.57 -14.63
C LYS A 17 14.30 24.63 -13.12
N GLN A 18 13.91 23.59 -12.38
CA GLN A 18 13.93 23.59 -10.92
C GLN A 18 15.26 23.06 -10.37
N LYS A 19 15.66 23.59 -9.20
CA LYS A 19 16.79 23.04 -8.44
C LYS A 19 16.42 21.63 -7.92
N PRO A 20 17.39 20.70 -7.81
CA PRO A 20 17.14 19.35 -7.28
C PRO A 20 16.38 19.35 -5.95
N GLU A 21 16.75 20.22 -5.02
CA GLU A 21 16.13 20.33 -3.68
C GLU A 21 14.63 20.66 -3.71
N ILE A 22 14.17 21.38 -4.74
CA ILE A 22 12.76 21.75 -4.93
C ILE A 22 12.06 20.65 -5.75
N ARG A 23 12.74 20.14 -6.79
CA ARG A 23 12.26 19.05 -7.63
C ARG A 23 11.88 17.83 -6.78
N ASP A 24 12.72 17.46 -5.83
CA ASP A 24 12.54 16.26 -5.01
C ASP A 24 11.43 16.43 -3.95
N ARG A 25 10.83 17.62 -3.84
CA ARG A 25 9.68 17.93 -2.97
C ARG A 25 8.36 18.14 -3.74
N LEU A 26 8.40 18.15 -5.07
CA LEU A 26 7.26 18.41 -5.93
C LEU A 26 6.87 17.17 -6.75
N ASN A 27 5.58 16.85 -6.74
CA ASN A 27 4.97 15.81 -7.57
C ASN A 27 4.06 16.40 -8.67
N TYR A 28 4.19 17.70 -8.96
CA TYR A 28 3.49 18.44 -10.01
C TYR A 28 2.01 18.07 -10.20
N PRO A 29 1.17 18.10 -9.15
CA PRO A 29 -0.19 17.60 -9.28
C PRO A 29 -0.99 18.48 -10.22
N ALA A 30 -1.83 17.85 -11.04
CA ALA A 30 -2.78 18.53 -11.89
C ALA A 30 -4.17 17.94 -11.73
N ILE A 31 -5.17 18.82 -11.77
CA ILE A 31 -6.56 18.42 -11.96
C ILE A 31 -6.85 18.57 -13.44
N LEU A 32 -7.19 17.45 -14.08
CA LEU A 32 -7.52 17.38 -15.50
C LEU A 32 -9.04 17.35 -15.62
N LEU A 33 -9.60 18.40 -16.21
CA LEU A 33 -11.01 18.43 -16.60
C LEU A 33 -11.15 17.79 -17.98
N VAL A 34 -11.98 16.77 -18.06
CA VAL A 34 -12.25 16.04 -19.30
C VAL A 34 -13.74 16.15 -19.58
N HIS A 35 -14.10 16.63 -20.77
CA HIS A 35 -15.51 16.86 -21.13
C HIS A 35 -15.91 15.97 -22.32
N PRO A 36 -16.16 14.67 -22.10
CA PRO A 36 -16.60 13.77 -23.17
C PRO A 36 -18.12 13.92 -23.40
N GLY A 37 -18.49 14.58 -24.50
CA GLY A 37 -19.89 14.71 -24.93
C GLY A 37 -20.74 15.43 -23.89
N SER A 38 -21.73 14.75 -23.32
CA SER A 38 -22.67 15.28 -22.32
C SER A 38 -22.29 14.98 -20.87
N HIS A 39 -21.00 14.69 -20.61
CA HIS A 39 -20.45 14.41 -19.29
C HIS A 39 -19.28 15.32 -18.98
N LEU A 40 -19.06 15.56 -17.69
CA LEU A 40 -17.86 16.19 -17.15
C LEU A 40 -17.16 15.21 -16.21
N SER A 41 -15.90 14.93 -16.50
CA SER A 41 -15.04 14.08 -15.68
C SER A 41 -13.90 14.88 -15.10
N VAL A 42 -13.51 14.54 -13.87
CA VAL A 42 -12.26 15.00 -13.24
C VAL A 42 -11.33 13.80 -13.12
N ALA A 43 -10.13 13.97 -13.67
CA ALA A 43 -9.00 13.13 -13.35
C ALA A 43 -7.97 13.93 -12.55
N VAL A 44 -7.18 13.23 -11.74
CA VAL A 44 -6.03 13.81 -11.05
C VAL A 44 -4.78 13.14 -11.59
N ALA A 45 -3.78 13.97 -11.81
CA ALA A 45 -2.48 13.57 -12.29
C ALA A 45 -1.41 13.96 -11.27
N ALA A 46 -0.46 13.07 -11.02
CA ALA A 46 0.71 13.35 -10.18
C ALA A 46 1.93 12.65 -10.76
N PHE A 47 3.09 13.28 -10.62
CA PHE A 47 4.37 12.75 -11.03
C PHE A 47 5.12 12.20 -9.81
N THR A 48 5.34 10.89 -9.79
CA THR A 48 6.21 10.21 -8.81
C THR A 48 7.48 9.78 -9.54
N ASP A 49 7.91 8.53 -9.39
CA ASP A 49 8.81 7.83 -10.30
C ASP A 49 8.25 7.69 -11.73
N VAL A 50 6.93 7.57 -11.84
CA VAL A 50 6.18 7.51 -13.10
C VAL A 50 5.02 8.48 -13.08
N MET A 51 4.47 8.72 -14.28
CA MET A 51 3.27 9.52 -14.43
C MET A 51 2.04 8.70 -14.00
N ASN A 52 1.35 9.18 -12.97
CA ASN A 52 0.11 8.58 -12.49
C ASN A 52 -1.07 9.48 -12.86
N VAL A 53 -2.09 8.92 -13.52
CA VAL A 53 -3.34 9.62 -13.85
C VAL A 53 -4.50 8.73 -13.49
N GLU A 54 -5.41 9.22 -12.66
CA GLU A 54 -6.60 8.48 -12.23
C GLU A 54 -7.85 9.34 -12.40
N THR A 55 -8.90 8.75 -12.99
CA THR A 55 -10.22 9.40 -13.07
C THR A 55 -10.94 9.23 -11.74
N LEU A 56 -11.27 10.32 -11.07
CA LEU A 56 -11.89 10.28 -9.74
C LEU A 56 -13.41 10.25 -9.82
N ALA A 57 -14.00 11.00 -10.74
CA ALA A 57 -15.44 11.11 -10.88
C ALA A 57 -15.85 11.58 -12.28
N THR A 58 -17.03 11.15 -12.71
CA THR A 58 -17.71 11.58 -13.93
C THR A 58 -19.15 11.89 -13.59
N ILE A 59 -19.61 13.09 -13.93
CA ILE A 59 -21.00 13.52 -13.75
C ILE A 59 -21.67 13.78 -15.11
N PRO A 60 -22.93 13.36 -15.29
CA PRO A 60 -23.71 13.75 -16.46
C PRO A 60 -24.13 15.22 -16.38
N LEU A 61 -24.12 15.93 -17.52
CA LEU A 61 -24.57 17.33 -17.64
C LEU A 61 -26.01 17.46 -18.15
N HIS A 62 -26.64 16.35 -18.54
CA HIS A 62 -27.97 16.28 -19.14
C HIS A 62 -29.00 15.69 -18.16
N VAL A 63 -28.80 15.94 -16.86
CA VAL A 63 -29.63 15.39 -15.78
C VAL A 63 -30.98 16.12 -15.75
N HIS A 64 -32.06 15.34 -15.79
CA HIS A 64 -33.40 15.89 -15.57
C HIS A 64 -33.56 16.35 -14.11
N SER A 65 -34.23 17.47 -13.87
CA SER A 65 -34.34 18.09 -12.53
C SER A 65 -34.99 17.20 -11.47
N THR A 66 -35.78 16.19 -11.88
CA THR A 66 -36.38 15.22 -10.96
C THR A 66 -35.40 14.15 -10.47
N ASN A 67 -34.22 13.99 -11.11
CA ASN A 67 -33.18 13.09 -10.64
C ASN A 67 -32.29 13.81 -9.61
N VAL A 68 -32.85 13.97 -8.41
CA VAL A 68 -32.22 14.70 -7.30
C VAL A 68 -30.87 14.09 -6.89
N SER A 69 -30.71 12.76 -6.95
CA SER A 69 -29.46 12.09 -6.58
C SER A 69 -28.28 12.51 -7.45
N GLU A 70 -28.48 12.58 -8.77
CA GLU A 70 -27.46 13.00 -9.74
C GLU A 70 -27.16 14.50 -9.64
N VAL A 71 -28.20 15.33 -9.45
CA VAL A 71 -28.01 16.77 -9.20
C VAL A 71 -27.13 16.99 -7.96
N LEU A 72 -27.45 16.32 -6.85
CA LEU A 72 -26.67 16.39 -5.61
C LEU A 72 -25.24 15.84 -5.79
N ALA A 73 -25.05 14.82 -6.62
CA ALA A 73 -23.71 14.32 -6.95
C ALA A 73 -22.90 15.38 -7.71
N GLY A 74 -23.51 16.05 -8.69
CA GLY A 74 -22.92 17.18 -9.40
C GLY A 74 -22.55 18.35 -8.48
N GLU A 75 -23.43 18.72 -7.55
CA GLU A 75 -23.16 19.78 -6.57
C GLU A 75 -21.97 19.44 -5.66
N ARG A 76 -21.93 18.22 -5.11
CA ARG A 76 -20.79 17.74 -4.30
C ARG A 76 -19.50 17.73 -5.11
N PHE A 77 -19.57 17.32 -6.38
CA PHE A 77 -18.43 17.30 -7.29
C PHE A 77 -17.86 18.72 -7.50
N ILE A 78 -18.70 19.70 -7.84
CA ILE A 78 -18.26 21.09 -8.05
C ILE A 78 -17.73 21.71 -6.76
N TYR A 79 -18.39 21.45 -5.62
CA TYR A 79 -17.92 21.92 -4.32
C TYR A 79 -16.55 21.34 -3.94
N ALA A 80 -16.36 20.03 -4.13
CA ALA A 80 -15.08 19.36 -3.89
C ALA A 80 -13.98 19.91 -4.81
N LEU A 81 -14.28 20.11 -6.09
CA LEU A 81 -13.34 20.70 -7.05
C LEU A 81 -12.90 22.10 -6.62
N ARG A 82 -13.85 22.99 -6.29
CA ARG A 82 -13.57 24.36 -5.83
C ARG A 82 -12.70 24.37 -4.57
N THR A 83 -13.06 23.54 -3.58
CA THR A 83 -12.32 23.44 -2.32
C THR A 83 -10.90 22.91 -2.54
N THR A 84 -10.75 21.93 -3.42
CA THR A 84 -9.45 21.29 -3.72
C THR A 84 -8.53 22.26 -4.46
N LEU A 85 -9.05 23.00 -5.45
CA LEU A 85 -8.28 24.02 -6.17
C LEU A 85 -7.72 25.08 -5.23
N GLN A 86 -8.52 25.58 -4.29
CA GLN A 86 -8.03 26.54 -3.30
C GLN A 86 -6.93 25.93 -2.42
N ARG A 87 -7.15 24.73 -1.89
CA ARG A 87 -6.16 24.05 -1.03
C ARG A 87 -4.86 23.75 -1.75
N LEU A 88 -4.93 23.33 -3.02
CA LEU A 88 -3.74 23.12 -3.85
C LEU A 88 -3.01 24.44 -4.12
N HIS A 89 -3.74 25.51 -4.42
CA HIS A 89 -3.16 26.83 -4.61
C HIS A 89 -2.44 27.31 -3.34
N ASP A 90 -3.06 27.19 -2.18
CA ASP A 90 -2.47 27.60 -0.91
C ASP A 90 -1.23 26.75 -0.58
N PHE A 91 -1.31 25.42 -0.78
CA PHE A 91 -0.22 24.49 -0.50
C PHE A 91 1.00 24.72 -1.39
N TYR A 92 0.81 24.82 -2.72
CA TYR A 92 1.91 25.04 -3.66
C TYR A 92 2.30 26.51 -3.80
N GLY A 93 1.46 27.46 -3.39
CA GLY A 93 1.83 28.87 -3.28
C GLY A 93 2.98 29.10 -2.29
N ALA A 94 3.14 28.20 -1.32
CA ALA A 94 4.26 28.16 -0.38
C ALA A 94 5.43 27.26 -0.85
N ALA A 95 5.58 26.99 -2.16
CA ALA A 95 6.51 26.00 -2.73
C ALA A 95 7.94 26.04 -2.16
N ASN A 96 8.46 27.21 -1.81
CA ASN A 96 9.82 27.37 -1.24
C ASN A 96 9.96 26.84 0.20
N ASN A 97 8.85 26.65 0.91
CA ASN A 97 8.79 26.19 2.30
C ASN A 97 8.00 24.87 2.44
N LEU A 98 7.96 24.06 1.37
CA LEU A 98 7.33 22.75 1.47
C LEU A 98 8.03 21.90 2.53
N PRO A 99 7.27 21.17 3.36
CA PRO A 99 7.86 20.27 4.34
C PRO A 99 8.73 19.23 3.62
N PRO A 100 9.73 18.64 4.31
CA PRO A 100 10.42 17.47 3.81
C PRO A 100 9.40 16.39 3.44
N ARG A 101 9.48 15.90 2.20
CA ARG A 101 8.59 14.88 1.65
C ARG A 101 9.41 13.95 0.78
N GLN A 102 8.95 12.70 0.69
CA GLN A 102 9.51 11.72 -0.22
C GLN A 102 8.47 11.47 -1.32
N VAL A 103 8.48 12.32 -2.35
CA VAL A 103 7.42 12.38 -3.37
C VAL A 103 7.29 11.11 -4.21
N GLU A 104 8.33 10.28 -4.23
CA GLU A 104 8.36 8.96 -4.85
C GLU A 104 7.64 7.87 -4.04
N TYR A 105 7.27 8.15 -2.78
CA TYR A 105 6.57 7.23 -1.89
C TYR A 105 5.14 7.67 -1.57
N PRO A 106 4.30 6.77 -1.03
CA PRO A 106 2.96 7.13 -0.57
C PRO A 106 2.96 8.27 0.46
N PHE A 107 1.90 9.08 0.45
CA PHE A 107 1.83 10.33 1.24
C PHE A 107 1.90 10.13 2.76
N ARG A 108 1.67 8.91 3.26
CA ARG A 108 1.64 8.61 4.69
C ARG A 108 3.07 8.40 5.19
N ASN A 109 3.47 9.14 6.23
CA ASN A 109 4.83 9.11 6.82
C ASN A 109 4.80 8.99 8.35
N TYR A 110 3.71 8.48 8.90
CA TYR A 110 3.58 8.22 10.33
C TYR A 110 2.64 7.05 10.59
N ILE A 111 2.82 6.42 11.74
CA ILE A 111 1.92 5.41 12.29
C ILE A 111 1.28 5.96 13.57
N VAL A 112 0.11 5.43 13.92
CA VAL A 112 -0.51 5.71 15.22
C VAL A 112 -0.29 4.52 16.14
N GLN A 113 0.44 4.73 17.24
CA GLN A 113 0.66 3.72 18.27
C GLN A 113 0.36 4.33 19.63
N ASN A 114 -0.51 3.67 20.42
CA ASN A 114 -0.96 4.17 21.72
C ASN A 114 -1.44 5.64 21.66
N GLU A 115 -2.23 5.96 20.64
CA GLU A 115 -2.74 7.32 20.35
C GLU A 115 -1.66 8.37 19.99
N ALA A 116 -0.37 8.01 20.02
CA ALA A 116 0.72 8.87 19.60
C ALA A 116 1.04 8.66 18.12
N LYS A 117 1.37 9.77 17.43
CA LYS A 117 1.88 9.73 16.06
C LYS A 117 3.39 9.53 16.10
N LEU A 118 3.86 8.45 15.51
CA LEU A 118 5.27 8.16 15.33
C LEU A 118 5.62 8.35 13.86
N ALA A 119 6.46 9.32 13.55
CA ALA A 119 6.92 9.57 12.20
C ALA A 119 7.91 8.49 11.75
N PHE A 120 7.94 8.25 10.44
CA PHE A 120 8.91 7.37 9.80
C PHE A 120 9.34 7.94 8.46
N GLU A 121 10.51 7.52 8.01
CA GLU A 121 11.03 7.79 6.67
C GLU A 121 11.09 6.50 5.86
N TYR A 122 10.65 6.55 4.61
CA TYR A 122 10.81 5.45 3.66
C TYR A 122 12.28 5.31 3.26
N ILE A 123 12.75 4.07 3.15
CA ILE A 123 14.12 3.76 2.71
C ILE A 123 14.09 3.23 1.28
N ARG A 124 13.20 2.27 1.00
CA ARG A 124 13.05 1.65 -0.33
C ARG A 124 11.73 0.90 -0.45
N GLN A 125 11.24 0.77 -1.67
CA GLN A 125 10.13 -0.12 -2.00
C GLN A 125 10.64 -1.56 -2.17
N VAL A 126 9.86 -2.55 -1.71
CA VAL A 126 10.05 -3.95 -2.08
C VAL A 126 9.59 -4.11 -3.54
N PRO A 127 10.44 -4.60 -4.47
CA PRO A 127 10.13 -4.64 -5.89
C PRO A 127 8.75 -5.22 -6.20
N ASP A 128 8.00 -4.54 -7.07
CA ASP A 128 6.66 -4.90 -7.54
C ASP A 128 5.60 -5.11 -6.44
N LYS A 129 5.86 -4.65 -5.21
CA LYS A 129 4.94 -4.76 -4.07
C LYS A 129 4.60 -3.39 -3.51
N ARG A 130 3.40 -3.28 -2.93
CA ARG A 130 2.97 -2.11 -2.13
C ARG A 130 3.48 -2.23 -0.69
N VAL A 131 4.75 -2.63 -0.54
CA VAL A 131 5.43 -2.87 0.73
C VAL A 131 6.72 -2.07 0.68
N PHE A 132 6.98 -1.33 1.75
CA PHE A 132 8.08 -0.38 1.81
C PHE A 132 8.87 -0.60 3.08
N HIS A 133 10.19 -0.64 2.95
CA HIS A 133 11.10 -0.57 4.08
C HIS A 133 11.16 0.87 4.57
N ALA A 134 11.09 1.07 5.87
CA ALA A 134 11.10 2.38 6.51
C ALA A 134 11.90 2.33 7.81
N SER A 135 12.18 3.50 8.38
CA SER A 135 12.74 3.67 9.72
C SER A 135 11.93 4.68 10.52
N LEU A 136 11.64 4.37 11.77
CA LEU A 136 11.20 5.38 12.74
C LEU A 136 12.32 6.40 12.99
N GLU A 137 11.97 7.53 13.61
CA GLU A 137 12.95 8.57 14.01
C GLU A 137 14.06 8.05 14.93
N ASP A 138 13.78 7.03 15.74
CA ASP A 138 14.75 6.40 16.64
C ASP A 138 15.66 5.37 15.95
N GLY A 139 15.53 5.20 14.64
CA GLY A 139 16.30 4.23 13.85
C GLY A 139 15.70 2.82 13.82
N THR A 140 14.55 2.59 14.45
CA THR A 140 13.89 1.28 14.43
C THR A 140 13.38 0.95 13.02
N PRO A 141 13.87 -0.13 12.39
CA PRO A 141 13.42 -0.52 11.06
C PRO A 141 12.03 -1.16 11.11
N LEU A 142 11.21 -0.89 10.09
CA LEU A 142 9.88 -1.44 9.94
C LEU A 142 9.49 -1.62 8.47
N PHE A 143 8.46 -2.42 8.23
CA PHE A 143 7.77 -2.47 6.94
C PHE A 143 6.43 -1.75 7.03
N ILE A 144 6.15 -0.95 5.99
CA ILE A 144 4.85 -0.32 5.74
C ILE A 144 4.22 -1.00 4.54
N LYS A 145 3.04 -1.60 4.71
CA LYS A 145 2.26 -2.21 3.63
C LYS A 145 0.97 -1.44 3.39
N PHE A 146 0.65 -1.25 2.12
CA PHE A 146 -0.63 -0.71 1.66
C PHE A 146 -1.45 -1.82 1.00
N SER A 147 -2.63 -2.11 1.56
CA SER A 147 -3.56 -3.08 0.96
C SER A 147 -5.01 -2.62 1.01
N ARG A 148 -5.84 -3.19 0.14
CA ARG A 148 -7.31 -2.95 0.13
C ARG A 148 -8.05 -3.84 1.13
N ARG A 149 -7.38 -4.87 1.64
CA ARG A 149 -7.92 -5.83 2.60
C ARG A 149 -6.79 -6.33 3.49
N TYR A 150 -7.11 -6.61 4.75
CA TYR A 150 -6.11 -7.10 5.69
C TYR A 150 -6.75 -7.93 6.78
N GLY A 151 -6.24 -9.15 7.01
CA GLY A 151 -6.70 -10.01 8.09
C GLY A 151 -5.99 -9.70 9.40
N GLU A 152 -6.25 -8.52 9.98
CA GLU A 152 -5.63 -8.04 11.22
C GLU A 152 -5.79 -9.03 12.39
N VAL A 153 -7.03 -9.50 12.63
CA VAL A 153 -7.32 -10.46 13.72
C VAL A 153 -6.52 -11.74 13.56
N THR A 154 -6.44 -12.27 12.34
CA THR A 154 -5.66 -13.48 12.04
C THR A 154 -4.16 -13.25 12.19
N HIS A 155 -3.66 -12.09 11.77
CA HIS A 155 -2.26 -11.73 11.96
C HIS A 155 -1.91 -11.71 13.46
N HIS A 156 -2.71 -11.05 14.30
CA HIS A 156 -2.50 -11.07 15.75
C HIS A 156 -2.52 -12.49 16.32
N ALA A 157 -3.53 -13.30 15.96
CA ALA A 157 -3.62 -14.69 16.41
C ALA A 157 -2.42 -15.55 15.98
N ALA A 158 -1.86 -15.28 14.80
CA ALA A 158 -0.65 -15.94 14.31
C ALA A 158 0.61 -15.44 15.04
N HIS A 159 0.70 -14.14 15.33
CA HIS A 159 1.80 -13.55 16.08
C HIS A 159 1.90 -14.14 17.50
N ASP A 160 0.77 -14.36 18.17
CA ASP A 160 0.70 -14.94 19.52
C ASP A 160 1.33 -16.34 19.62
N VAL A 161 1.41 -17.07 18.49
CA VAL A 161 2.07 -18.39 18.40
C VAL A 161 3.39 -18.33 17.63
N GLY A 162 3.92 -17.13 17.39
CA GLY A 162 5.21 -16.87 16.75
C GLY A 162 5.23 -17.06 15.23
N LEU A 163 4.06 -17.15 14.58
CA LEU A 163 3.93 -17.40 13.14
C LEU A 163 3.82 -16.14 12.29
N ALA A 164 3.81 -14.95 12.91
CA ALA A 164 3.74 -13.68 12.18
C ALA A 164 4.66 -12.63 12.81
N PRO A 165 5.15 -11.65 12.04
CA PRO A 165 5.79 -10.47 12.60
C PRO A 165 4.85 -9.74 13.56
N ARG A 166 5.41 -8.98 14.49
CA ARG A 166 4.64 -8.08 15.35
C ARG A 166 4.06 -6.94 14.51
N LEU A 167 2.76 -6.71 14.62
CA LEU A 167 2.11 -5.49 14.14
C LEU A 167 2.42 -4.32 15.08
N LEU A 168 2.77 -3.17 14.50
CA LEU A 168 2.96 -1.90 15.21
C LEU A 168 1.71 -1.03 15.14
N SER A 169 1.04 -1.02 13.98
CA SER A 169 -0.18 -0.24 13.71
C SER A 169 -0.92 -0.82 12.50
N VAL A 170 -2.26 -0.78 12.53
CA VAL A 170 -3.13 -1.04 11.38
C VAL A 170 -4.17 0.06 11.31
N GLU A 171 -4.17 0.81 10.21
CA GLU A 171 -5.08 1.95 10.03
C GLU A 171 -5.81 1.87 8.70
N ASN A 172 -7.11 2.16 8.69
CA ASN A 172 -7.87 2.30 7.45
C ASN A 172 -7.94 3.77 7.03
N VAL A 173 -7.20 4.12 5.98
CA VAL A 173 -7.11 5.48 5.43
C VAL A 173 -7.70 5.47 4.03
N HIS A 174 -8.86 6.11 3.87
CA HIS A 174 -9.55 6.22 2.57
C HIS A 174 -9.77 4.87 1.85
N GLY A 175 -10.10 3.82 2.60
CA GLY A 175 -10.33 2.48 2.05
C GLY A 175 -9.06 1.69 1.76
N TRP A 176 -7.90 2.16 2.24
CA TRP A 176 -6.64 1.42 2.23
C TRP A 176 -6.19 1.13 3.66
N TYR A 177 -5.83 -0.11 3.92
CA TYR A 177 -5.07 -0.49 5.11
C TYR A 177 -3.63 -0.03 4.96
N VAL A 178 -3.18 0.80 5.91
CA VAL A 178 -1.78 1.11 6.15
C VAL A 178 -1.33 0.24 7.33
N VAL A 179 -0.49 -0.73 7.04
CA VAL A 179 -0.06 -1.75 8.01
C VAL A 179 1.41 -1.55 8.29
N ALA A 180 1.75 -1.24 9.53
CA ALA A 180 3.11 -1.17 10.00
C ALA A 180 3.46 -2.44 10.80
N MET A 181 4.55 -3.11 10.45
CA MET A 181 5.01 -4.33 11.11
C MET A 181 6.53 -4.33 11.28
N GLU A 182 7.02 -5.10 12.24
CA GLU A 182 8.46 -5.19 12.50
C GLU A 182 9.23 -5.73 11.28
N ASP A 183 10.48 -5.30 11.15
CA ASP A 183 11.38 -5.79 10.12
C ASP A 183 12.12 -7.05 10.60
N LEU A 184 11.93 -8.17 9.88
CA LEU A 184 12.62 -9.45 10.12
C LEU A 184 13.75 -9.74 9.12
N SER A 185 14.01 -8.85 8.15
CA SER A 185 14.91 -9.10 7.01
C SER A 185 16.38 -9.33 7.40
N LYS A 186 16.78 -8.87 8.58
CA LYS A 186 18.09 -9.17 9.16
C LYS A 186 18.26 -10.66 9.42
N ASP A 187 17.25 -11.29 9.98
CA ASP A 187 17.33 -12.65 10.54
C ASP A 187 16.67 -13.71 9.64
N TYR A 188 15.85 -13.28 8.67
CA TYR A 188 15.05 -14.15 7.82
C TYR A 188 15.29 -13.87 6.33
N ILE A 189 15.05 -14.88 5.51
CA ILE A 189 14.91 -14.81 4.04
C ILE A 189 13.58 -15.43 3.64
N THR A 190 13.08 -15.17 2.43
CA THR A 190 11.91 -15.89 1.93
C THR A 190 12.28 -17.32 1.52
N LEU A 191 11.33 -18.25 1.60
CA LEU A 191 11.51 -19.62 1.11
C LEU A 191 11.83 -19.65 -0.39
N ALA A 192 11.35 -18.65 -1.14
CA ALA A 192 11.65 -18.49 -2.57
C ALA A 192 13.12 -18.14 -2.87
N GLU A 193 13.86 -17.60 -1.90
CA GLU A 193 15.28 -17.26 -2.04
C GLU A 193 16.21 -18.45 -1.73
N ILE A 194 15.67 -19.55 -1.21
CA ILE A 194 16.43 -20.77 -0.95
C ILE A 194 16.64 -21.49 -2.28
N SER A 195 17.90 -21.59 -2.72
CA SER A 195 18.25 -22.32 -3.94
C SER A 195 18.15 -23.84 -3.73
N ASP A 196 17.91 -24.55 -4.83
CA ASP A 196 17.82 -26.01 -4.93
C ASP A 196 16.64 -26.64 -4.18
N ASP A 197 16.49 -27.96 -4.26
CA ASP A 197 15.45 -28.75 -3.57
C ASP A 197 15.60 -28.76 -2.03
N SER A 198 16.51 -27.95 -1.48
CA SER A 198 16.74 -27.83 -0.03
C SER A 198 15.51 -27.31 0.73
N TYR A 199 14.63 -26.56 0.07
CA TYR A 199 13.35 -26.13 0.64
C TYR A 199 12.41 -27.31 0.95
N LEU A 200 12.57 -28.47 0.29
CA LEU A 200 11.76 -29.66 0.57
C LEU A 200 11.93 -30.13 2.02
N SER A 201 13.12 -29.94 2.59
CA SER A 201 13.40 -30.26 4.00
C SER A 201 12.63 -29.38 4.99
N LEU A 202 12.15 -28.21 4.55
CA LEU A 202 11.39 -27.25 5.36
C LEU A 202 9.88 -27.49 5.28
N LEU A 203 9.39 -28.27 4.30
CA LEU A 203 7.96 -28.51 4.13
C LEU A 203 7.28 -29.11 5.37
N PRO A 204 7.89 -30.05 6.13
CA PRO A 204 7.29 -30.54 7.37
C PRO A 204 7.07 -29.43 8.41
N GLU A 205 8.01 -28.48 8.52
CA GLU A 205 7.90 -27.36 9.46
C GLU A 205 6.88 -26.32 8.97
N VAL A 206 6.81 -26.07 7.66
CA VAL A 206 5.76 -25.24 7.06
C VAL A 206 4.39 -25.86 7.35
N HIS A 207 4.24 -27.17 7.12
CA HIS A 207 2.99 -27.89 7.42
C HIS A 207 2.64 -27.79 8.91
N GLU A 208 3.59 -27.99 9.82
CA GLU A 208 3.35 -27.83 11.26
C GLU A 208 2.89 -26.40 11.62
N ALA A 209 3.52 -25.37 11.02
CA ALA A 209 3.12 -23.98 11.20
C ALA A 209 1.70 -23.72 10.68
N VAL A 210 1.32 -24.29 9.53
CA VAL A 210 -0.05 -24.21 9.00
C VAL A 210 -1.04 -24.91 9.93
N CYS A 211 -0.74 -26.12 10.40
CA CYS A 211 -1.58 -26.83 11.35
C CYS A 211 -1.76 -26.03 12.66
N LYS A 212 -0.71 -25.39 13.17
CA LYS A 212 -0.79 -24.51 14.35
C LYS A 212 -1.73 -23.34 14.12
N LEU A 213 -1.70 -22.71 12.94
CA LEU A 213 -2.63 -21.64 12.58
C LEU A 213 -4.08 -22.16 12.50
N HIS A 214 -4.29 -23.29 11.82
CA HIS A 214 -5.59 -23.93 11.67
C HIS A 214 -6.19 -24.36 13.02
N ALA A 215 -5.36 -24.85 13.95
CA ALA A 215 -5.78 -25.21 15.30
C ALA A 215 -6.33 -24.01 16.10
N ARG A 216 -5.98 -22.77 15.72
CA ARG A 216 -6.58 -21.55 16.28
C ARG A 216 -7.84 -21.08 15.53
N GLY A 217 -8.30 -21.83 14.53
CA GLY A 217 -9.48 -21.48 13.73
C GLY A 217 -9.21 -20.44 12.64
N HIS A 218 -7.95 -20.22 12.28
CA HIS A 218 -7.57 -19.23 11.27
C HIS A 218 -6.92 -19.88 10.04
N VAL A 219 -7.00 -19.20 8.90
CA VAL A 219 -6.34 -19.61 7.64
C VAL A 219 -5.57 -18.41 7.07
N HIS A 220 -4.41 -18.66 6.44
CA HIS A 220 -3.62 -17.61 5.80
C HIS A 220 -4.18 -17.20 4.43
N GLY A 221 -4.64 -18.18 3.64
CA GLY A 221 -5.31 -17.95 2.36
C GLY A 221 -4.42 -17.59 1.17
N ASP A 222 -3.10 -17.52 1.34
CA ASP A 222 -2.13 -17.27 0.25
C ASP A 222 -0.74 -17.83 0.61
N ILE A 223 -0.67 -19.13 0.93
CA ILE A 223 0.59 -19.78 1.29
C ILE A 223 1.37 -20.11 0.02
N ARG A 224 2.53 -19.47 -0.12
CA ARG A 224 3.46 -19.60 -1.24
C ARG A 224 4.88 -19.26 -0.79
N PRO A 225 5.93 -19.73 -1.50
CA PRO A 225 7.31 -19.53 -1.06
C PRO A 225 7.71 -18.07 -0.76
N VAL A 226 7.18 -17.11 -1.52
CA VAL A 226 7.45 -15.66 -1.30
C VAL A 226 6.77 -15.06 -0.07
N ASN A 227 5.81 -15.77 0.53
CA ASN A 227 5.05 -15.38 1.72
C ASN A 227 5.50 -16.16 2.98
N ILE A 228 6.52 -17.01 2.85
CA ILE A 228 7.09 -17.80 3.94
C ILE A 228 8.49 -17.27 4.21
N LEU A 229 8.71 -16.73 5.41
CA LEU A 229 10.02 -16.35 5.92
C LEU A 229 10.64 -17.54 6.66
N VAL A 230 11.89 -17.85 6.31
CA VAL A 230 12.73 -18.87 6.91
C VAL A 230 13.90 -18.21 7.60
N LYS A 231 14.14 -18.61 8.85
CA LYS A 231 15.28 -18.12 9.63
C LYS A 231 16.61 -18.54 9.00
N LYS A 232 17.56 -17.60 8.93
CA LYS A 232 18.92 -17.88 8.41
C LYS A 232 19.66 -18.86 9.34
N PRO A 233 20.51 -19.76 8.81
CA PRO A 233 21.15 -20.81 9.61
C PRO A 233 21.98 -20.31 10.79
N ASP A 234 22.68 -19.19 10.62
CA ASP A 234 23.64 -18.66 11.60
C ASP A 234 23.02 -17.67 12.60
N VAL A 235 21.69 -17.55 12.62
CA VAL A 235 21.00 -16.58 13.46
C VAL A 235 20.31 -17.28 14.62
N GLU A 236 20.77 -17.01 15.84
CA GLU A 236 20.17 -17.51 17.07
C GLU A 236 19.19 -16.48 17.64
N THR A 237 17.91 -16.61 17.30
CA THR A 237 16.82 -15.80 17.88
C THR A 237 15.82 -16.67 18.66
N ALA A 238 15.04 -16.08 19.56
CA ALA A 238 13.93 -16.80 20.22
C ALA A 238 12.72 -17.05 19.29
N LYS A 239 12.71 -16.49 18.07
CA LYS A 239 11.59 -16.60 17.13
C LYS A 239 11.61 -17.92 16.35
N PRO A 240 10.44 -18.45 15.94
CA PRO A 240 10.33 -19.71 15.20
C PRO A 240 11.09 -19.70 13.87
N ARG A 241 11.44 -20.90 13.39
CA ARG A 241 12.13 -21.08 12.10
C ARG A 241 11.28 -20.66 10.90
N ILE A 242 9.95 -20.79 11.00
CA ILE A 242 8.98 -20.42 9.98
C ILE A 242 8.10 -19.27 10.48
N VAL A 243 8.00 -18.20 9.69
CA VAL A 243 7.11 -17.05 9.92
C VAL A 243 6.39 -16.73 8.62
N PHE A 244 5.09 -16.44 8.66
CA PHE A 244 4.30 -16.06 7.49
C PHE A 244 4.12 -14.54 7.36
N VAL A 245 4.08 -14.07 6.12
CA VAL A 245 3.80 -12.67 5.76
C VAL A 245 2.74 -12.63 4.66
N ASP A 246 2.22 -11.44 4.36
CA ASP A 246 1.15 -11.24 3.35
C ASP A 246 -0.23 -11.77 3.79
N TRP A 247 -0.72 -11.24 4.91
CA TRP A 247 -1.99 -11.61 5.55
C TRP A 247 -3.26 -11.03 4.88
N ASP A 248 -3.19 -10.57 3.62
CA ASP A 248 -4.31 -9.88 2.95
C ASP A 248 -5.53 -10.77 2.76
N TRP A 249 -5.28 -12.05 2.51
CA TRP A 249 -6.31 -13.07 2.25
C TRP A 249 -6.60 -13.94 3.46
N SER A 250 -6.07 -13.57 4.62
CA SER A 250 -6.25 -14.33 5.85
C SER A 250 -7.56 -13.98 6.55
N GLY A 251 -7.99 -14.87 7.44
CA GLY A 251 -9.19 -14.69 8.24
C GLY A 251 -9.58 -15.97 8.98
N GLU A 252 -10.76 -15.97 9.57
CA GLU A 252 -11.31 -17.14 10.26
C GLU A 252 -11.72 -18.24 9.27
N SER A 253 -11.43 -19.48 9.64
CA SER A 253 -11.81 -20.66 8.87
C SER A 253 -13.33 -20.71 8.64
N GLY A 254 -13.74 -21.00 7.42
CA GLY A 254 -15.15 -21.05 7.02
C GLY A 254 -15.84 -19.69 6.85
N LYS A 255 -15.17 -18.56 7.12
CA LYS A 255 -15.72 -17.20 6.92
C LYS A 255 -15.11 -16.45 5.74
N VAL A 256 -13.86 -16.75 5.37
CA VAL A 256 -13.18 -16.06 4.26
C VAL A 256 -13.55 -16.69 2.93
N CYS A 257 -13.94 -15.84 1.97
CA CYS A 257 -14.15 -16.22 0.57
C CYS A 257 -13.03 -15.66 -0.32
N TYR A 258 -12.53 -16.50 -1.24
CA TYR A 258 -11.50 -16.13 -2.21
C TYR A 258 -12.14 -15.84 -3.57
N PRO A 259 -11.75 -14.77 -4.27
CA PRO A 259 -12.20 -14.53 -5.63
C PRO A 259 -11.65 -15.62 -6.54
N HIS A 260 -12.43 -15.96 -7.56
CA HIS A 260 -12.07 -16.97 -8.55
C HIS A 260 -10.77 -16.65 -9.32
N SER A 261 -10.37 -15.38 -9.36
CA SER A 261 -9.16 -14.90 -10.04
C SER A 261 -7.88 -14.94 -9.19
N MET A 262 -7.93 -15.52 -7.98
CA MET A 262 -6.74 -15.66 -7.14
C MET A 262 -5.76 -16.69 -7.72
N ASN A 263 -4.56 -16.23 -8.08
CA ASN A 263 -3.41 -17.05 -8.49
C ASN A 263 -3.71 -18.13 -9.56
N PRO A 264 -4.13 -17.77 -10.78
CA PRO A 264 -4.45 -18.74 -11.83
C PRO A 264 -3.26 -19.56 -12.38
N GLY A 265 -2.02 -19.28 -11.95
CA GLY A 265 -0.81 -19.89 -12.50
C GLY A 265 0.32 -20.24 -11.52
N TYR A 266 0.10 -20.09 -10.21
CA TYR A 266 1.10 -20.46 -9.20
C TYR A 266 0.50 -21.52 -8.27
N GLY A 267 1.18 -22.65 -8.14
CA GLY A 267 0.77 -23.73 -7.26
C GLY A 267 0.59 -23.19 -5.84
N ILE A 268 -0.66 -23.11 -5.40
CA ILE A 268 -0.98 -23.07 -3.97
C ILE A 268 -0.33 -24.32 -3.41
N ILE A 269 0.57 -24.18 -2.43
CA ILE A 269 0.98 -25.34 -1.66
C ILE A 269 -0.26 -25.72 -0.85
N LEU A 270 -1.08 -26.61 -1.42
CA LEU A 270 -2.18 -27.26 -0.74
C LEU A 270 -1.54 -28.23 0.26
N LEU A 271 -1.37 -27.74 1.49
CA LEU A 271 -1.09 -28.55 2.68
C LEU A 271 -2.39 -28.75 3.43
#